data_AF-A0A3V8UBB8-F1
#
_entry.id   AF-A0A3V8UBB8-F1
#
_cell.length_a   1.000
_cell.length_b   1.000
_cell.length_c   1.000
_cell.angle_alpha   90.00
_cell.angle_beta   90.00
_cell.angle_gamma   90.00
#
_symmetry.space_group_name_H-M   'P 1'
#
loop_
_entity.id
_entity.type
_entity.pdbx_description
1 polymer ?
#
loop_
_entity_poly.entity_id
_entity_poly.type
_entity_poly.pdbx_seq_one_letter_code
_entity_poly.pdbx_strand_id
1 'polypeptide(L)' 'MATDEEKVQLVEWKKYRVLVNRVDTINPDWPDKPAINDWQD' A
#
# COMPACT_ATOMS: atom_id res chain seq x y z
N MET A 1 13.28 -11.05 13.69
CA MET A 1 12.50 -9.90 14.16
C MET A 1 11.87 -9.31 12.93
N ALA A 2 10.54 -9.15 12.87
CA ALA A 2 9.96 -8.32 11.83
C ALA A 2 10.52 -6.91 12.06
N THR A 3 11.34 -6.42 11.13
CA THR A 3 11.98 -5.12 11.22
C THR A 3 10.89 -4.05 11.30
N ASP A 4 11.16 -2.93 11.94
CA ASP A 4 10.17 -1.87 12.05
C ASP A 4 9.75 -1.32 10.67
N GLU A 5 10.58 -1.54 9.64
CA GLU A 5 10.30 -1.24 8.24
C GLU A 5 9.19 -2.13 7.66
N GLU A 6 9.20 -3.44 7.92
CA GLU A 6 8.13 -4.36 7.50
C GLU A 6 6.78 -3.95 8.12
N LYS A 7 6.77 -3.51 9.38
CA LYS A 7 5.55 -3.03 10.05
C LYS A 7 5.03 -1.75 9.39
N VAL A 8 5.92 -0.81 9.05
CA VAL A 8 5.54 0.42 8.34
C VAL A 8 4.93 0.09 6.98
N GLN A 9 5.55 -0.83 6.22
CA GLN A 9 5.02 -1.29 4.94
C GLN A 9 3.63 -1.92 5.08
N LEU A 10 3.42 -2.79 6.07
CA LEU A 10 2.11 -3.40 6.31
C LEU A 10 1.02 -2.35 6.58
N VAL A 11 1.37 -1.28 7.31
CA VAL A 11 0.45 -0.16 7.57
C VAL A 11 0.14 0.63 6.30
N GLU A 12 1.15 0.90 5.47
CA GLU A 12 0.97 1.59 4.19
C GLU A 12 0.11 0.78 3.22
N TRP A 13 0.35 -0.51 3.11
CA TRP A 13 -0.47 -1.43 2.32
C TRP A 13 -1.93 -1.49 2.81
N LYS A 14 -2.14 -1.47 4.13
CA LYS A 14 -3.49 -1.40 4.70
C LYS A 14 -4.20 -0.10 4.31
N LYS A 15 -3.51 1.04 4.36
CA LYS A 15 -4.06 2.34 3.92
C LYS A 15 -4.39 2.31 2.42
N TYR A 16 -3.45 1.88 1.58
CA TYR A 16 -3.63 1.77 0.13
C TYR A 16 -4.88 0.98 -0.25
N ARG A 17 -5.11 -0.17 0.39
CA ARG A 17 -6.32 -0.99 0.12
C ARG A 17 -7.63 -0.26 0.46
N VAL A 18 -7.64 0.55 1.50
CA VAL A 18 -8.81 1.40 1.82
C VAL A 18 -8.99 2.47 0.75
N LEU A 19 -7.90 3.09 0.28
CA LEU A 19 -7.93 4.09 -0.79
C LEU A 19 -8.47 3.49 -2.10
N VAL A 20 -8.04 2.29 -2.45
CA VAL A 20 -8.52 1.53 -3.61
C VAL A 20 -10.01 1.21 -3.52
N ASN A 21 -10.47 0.76 -2.35
CA ASN A 21 -11.89 0.39 -2.17
C ASN A 21 -12.87 1.57 -2.28
N ARG A 22 -12.39 2.80 -2.15
CA ARG A 22 -13.20 4.02 -2.28
C ARG A 22 -13.04 4.71 -3.63
N VAL A 23 -12.26 4.15 -4.55
CA VAL A 23 -12.11 4.70 -5.91
C VAL A 23 -13.46 4.64 -6.62
N ASP A 24 -13.84 5.78 -7.21
CA ASP A 24 -15.01 5.85 -8.09
C ASP A 24 -14.76 5.02 -9.35
N THR A 25 -15.65 4.08 -9.65
CA THR A 25 -15.51 3.19 -10.79
C THR A 25 -15.85 3.85 -12.14
N ILE A 26 -16.48 5.03 -12.12
CA ILE A 26 -16.86 5.77 -13.33
C ILE A 26 -15.72 6.68 -13.80
N ASN A 27 -15.01 7.33 -12.88
CA ASN A 27 -13.82 8.12 -13.16
C ASN A 27 -12.75 7.88 -12.09
N PRO A 28 -11.94 6.81 -12.22
CA PRO A 28 -11.09 6.38 -11.14
C PRO A 28 -9.83 7.24 -11.00
N ASP A 29 -9.68 7.82 -9.81
CA ASP A 29 -8.41 8.40 -9.35
C ASP A 29 -7.68 7.34 -8.50
N TRP A 30 -6.76 6.62 -9.15
CA TRP A 30 -6.04 5.54 -8.52
C TRP A 30 -4.88 6.06 -7.65
N PRO A 31 -4.82 5.67 -6.37
CA PRO A 31 -3.71 6.04 -5.50
C PRO A 31 -2.39 5.36 -5.94
N ASP A 32 -1.27 5.96 -5.58
CA ASP A 32 0.05 5.35 -5.79
C ASP A 32 0.27 4.14 -4.89
N LYS A 33 0.88 3.10 -5.44
CA LYS A 33 1.22 1.88 -4.71
C LYS A 33 2.39 2.16 -3.75
N PRO A 34 2.31 1.73 -2.48
CA PRO A 34 3.42 1.88 -1.55
C PRO A 34 4.65 1.07 -2.01
N ALA A 35 5.84 1.60 -1.71
CA ALA A 35 7.10 0.97 -2.10
C ALA A 35 7.28 -0.37 -1.37
N ILE A 36 7.66 -1.41 -2.12
CA ILE A 36 8.05 -2.70 -1.55
C ILE A 36 9.57 -2.71 -1.47
N ASN A 37 10.13 -2.60 -0.26
CA ASN A 37 11.58 -2.69 -0.06
C ASN A 37 12.06 -4.13 0.17
N ASP A 38 11.14 -5.12 0.09
CA ASP A 38 11.40 -6.52 0.46
C ASP A 38 11.92 -7.39 -0.69
N TRP A 39 11.94 -6.88 -1.93
CA TRP A 39 12.53 -7.60 -3.07
C TRP A 39 14.05 -7.36 -3.15
N GLN A 40 14.77 -7.82 -2.13
CA GLN A 40 16.19 -8.18 -2.27
C GLN A 40 16.25 -9.69 -2.46
N ASP A 41 16.16 -10.12 -3.72
CA ASP A 41 16.65 -11.42 -4.17
C ASP A 41 18.15 -11.29 -4.46
#